data_AF-A0A1I5HJD6-F1
#
_entry.id   AF-A0A1I5HJD6-F1
#
_cell.length_a   1.000
_cell.length_b   1.000
_cell.length_c   1.000
_cell.angle_alpha   90.00
_cell.angle_beta   90.00
_cell.angle_gamma   90.00
#
_symmetry.space_group_name_H-M   'P 1'
#
loop_
_entity.id
_entity.type
_entity.pdbx_description
1 polymer ?
#
loop_
_entity_poly.entity_id
_entity_poly.type
_entity_poly.pdbx_seq_one_letter_code
_entity_poly.pdbx_strand_id
1 'polypeptide(L)'
;MRFTLITLAILLANISIVSAQGIGSGGTIKDDGRFAASTKQLNQFFRRFNAEESPDGNTRFYPGDSLYHNRPLRQGFIQILFDNQTSSVSKDLKTQFINTVLSDGYPQYLNFHRTGWFSEVQAEFIFKGKREKVTLILKLQPEGLGYEWVIDAVSFPPFKNLFNKPVGDEKDFLHPLSHELGFMNLRRAFQDSKMPEAFTGNAFHPDYLTLFLYEMKQNNLRFSTVNEVKFHFFQIEGWYFEVSQFNRPGFNTGWLISNLVKLNPGDKETIQQYIYDQK
;
A
#
# COMPACT_ATOMS: atom_id res chain seq x y z
N MET A 1 37.17 -44.38 -29.12
CA MET A 1 37.11 -42.95 -29.53
C MET A 1 36.21 -42.66 -30.73
N ARG A 2 35.48 -43.62 -31.33
CA ARG A 2 34.53 -43.33 -32.42
C ARG A 2 33.06 -43.25 -32.00
N PHE A 3 32.68 -43.83 -30.85
CA PHE A 3 31.29 -43.79 -30.37
C PHE A 3 30.95 -42.55 -29.55
N THR A 4 31.93 -41.86 -28.94
CA THR A 4 31.71 -40.64 -28.16
C THR A 4 31.58 -39.37 -29.01
N LEU A 5 32.09 -39.38 -30.25
CA LEU A 5 31.96 -38.24 -31.17
C LEU A 5 30.59 -38.20 -31.87
N ILE A 6 29.90 -39.34 -31.99
CA ILE A 6 28.59 -39.43 -32.65
C ILE A 6 27.47 -38.93 -31.72
N THR A 7 27.57 -39.19 -30.41
CA THR A 7 26.60 -38.69 -29.42
C THR A 7 26.68 -37.18 -29.20
N LEU A 8 27.85 -36.56 -29.32
CA LEU A 8 27.99 -35.10 -29.21
C LEU A 8 27.47 -34.35 -30.45
N ALA A 9 27.58 -34.96 -31.64
CA ALA A 9 27.04 -34.40 -32.88
C ALA A 9 25.51 -34.41 -32.93
N ILE A 10 24.85 -35.41 -32.30
CA ILE A 10 23.38 -35.49 -32.23
C ILE A 10 22.81 -34.48 -31.21
N LEU A 11 23.57 -34.10 -30.18
CA LEU A 11 23.13 -33.08 -29.23
C LEU A 11 23.21 -31.65 -29.81
N LEU A 12 24.19 -31.38 -30.69
CA LEU A 12 24.38 -30.07 -31.32
C LEU A 12 23.48 -29.84 -32.55
N ALA A 13 22.94 -30.89 -33.16
CA ALA A 13 22.01 -30.77 -34.30
C ALA A 13 20.55 -30.47 -33.90
N ASN A 14 20.20 -30.48 -32.61
CA ASN A 14 18.84 -30.21 -32.11
C ASN A 14 18.57 -28.75 -31.73
N ILE A 15 19.48 -27.80 -32.05
CA ILE A 15 19.32 -26.37 -31.69
C ILE A 15 18.68 -25.56 -32.83
N SER A 16 17.95 -26.21 -33.73
CA SER A 16 17.26 -25.52 -34.83
C SER A 16 15.78 -25.31 -34.52
N ILE A 17 15.46 -24.03 -34.28
CA ILE A 17 14.14 -23.42 -34.49
C ILE A 17 13.05 -23.92 -33.53
N VAL A 18 13.17 -23.55 -32.26
CA VAL A 18 11.96 -23.23 -31.50
C VAL A 18 11.55 -21.83 -31.94
N SER A 19 10.66 -21.76 -32.94
CA SER A 19 9.80 -20.59 -33.06
C SER A 19 9.07 -20.45 -31.74
N ALA A 20 9.35 -19.39 -30.99
CA ALA A 20 8.52 -18.99 -29.87
C ALA A 20 7.08 -18.93 -30.39
N GLN A 21 6.27 -19.92 -30.04
CA GLN A 21 4.85 -19.87 -30.28
C GLN A 21 4.33 -18.82 -29.30
N GLY A 22 4.37 -17.56 -29.74
CA GLY A 22 3.50 -16.55 -29.22
C GLY A 22 2.10 -17.14 -29.28
N ILE A 23 1.43 -17.18 -28.13
CA ILE A 23 0.03 -17.54 -28.04
C ILE A 23 -0.73 -16.45 -28.80
N GLY A 24 -0.80 -16.61 -30.12
CA GLY A 24 -1.78 -15.99 -30.98
C GLY A 24 -3.09 -16.68 -30.69
N SER A 25 -3.78 -16.22 -29.65
CA SER A 25 -5.22 -16.43 -29.57
C SER A 25 -5.81 -15.68 -30.76
N GLY A 26 -6.31 -16.43 -31.74
CA GLY A 26 -7.18 -15.94 -32.78
C GLY A 26 -8.47 -15.43 -32.15
N GLY A 27 -8.46 -14.16 -31.76
CA GLY A 27 -9.61 -13.39 -31.32
C GLY A 27 -9.57 -12.09 -32.08
N THR A 28 -10.47 -11.95 -33.04
CA THR A 28 -10.71 -10.76 -33.82
C THR A 28 -10.73 -9.52 -32.93
N ILE A 29 -9.97 -8.51 -33.35
CA ILE A 29 -9.90 -7.13 -32.85
C ILE A 29 -11.32 -6.61 -32.59
N LYS A 30 -11.79 -6.80 -31.35
CA LYS A 30 -13.05 -6.28 -30.80
C LYS A 30 -12.92 -5.92 -29.32
N ASP A 31 -11.72 -6.06 -28.76
CA ASP A 31 -11.41 -5.91 -27.33
C ASP A 31 -10.66 -4.59 -27.00
N ASP A 32 -10.29 -3.81 -28.03
CA ASP A 32 -9.50 -2.59 -27.89
C ASP A 32 -10.15 -1.56 -26.96
N GLY A 33 -11.48 -1.41 -27.02
CA GLY A 33 -12.20 -0.49 -26.14
C GLY A 33 -12.22 -0.91 -24.66
N ARG A 34 -12.14 -2.21 -24.37
CA ARG A 34 -12.12 -2.73 -22.99
C ARG A 34 -10.73 -2.55 -22.37
N PHE A 35 -9.69 -2.82 -23.16
CA PHE A 35 -8.32 -2.53 -22.75
C PHE A 35 -8.08 -1.04 -22.56
N ALA A 36 -8.62 -0.20 -23.44
CA ALA A 36 -8.59 1.26 -23.32
C ALA A 36 -9.31 1.76 -22.05
N ALA A 37 -10.38 1.13 -21.57
CA ALA A 37 -11.09 1.60 -20.38
C ALA A 37 -10.47 1.14 -19.05
N SER A 38 -9.73 0.02 -19.04
CA SER A 38 -9.14 -0.54 -17.80
C SER A 38 -7.95 0.27 -17.27
N THR A 39 -7.87 0.48 -15.95
CA THR A 39 -6.72 1.15 -15.31
C THR A 39 -5.80 0.11 -14.68
N LYS A 40 -4.92 -0.50 -15.47
CA LYS A 40 -4.15 -1.70 -15.06
C LYS A 40 -3.03 -1.40 -14.07
N GLN A 41 -2.43 -0.22 -14.18
CA GLN A 41 -1.29 0.19 -13.36
C GLN A 41 -1.65 1.40 -12.52
N LEU A 42 -1.11 1.51 -11.30
CA LEU A 42 -1.31 2.70 -10.48
C LEU A 42 -0.79 3.97 -11.18
N ASN A 43 0.34 3.90 -11.88
CA ASN A 43 0.84 5.04 -12.67
C ASN A 43 -0.16 5.51 -13.72
N GLN A 44 -0.94 4.58 -14.28
CA GLN A 44 -2.03 4.91 -15.21
C GLN A 44 -3.17 5.62 -14.49
N PHE A 45 -3.50 5.22 -13.26
CA PHE A 45 -4.48 5.92 -12.43
C PHE A 45 -4.12 7.40 -12.27
N PHE A 46 -2.87 7.71 -11.90
CA PHE A 46 -2.39 9.10 -11.78
C PHE A 46 -2.55 9.87 -13.10
N ARG A 47 -2.10 9.28 -14.21
CA ARG A 47 -2.19 9.95 -15.52
C ARG A 47 -3.64 10.21 -15.94
N ARG A 48 -4.54 9.23 -15.77
CA ARG A 48 -5.97 9.40 -16.07
C ARG A 48 -6.61 10.44 -15.19
N PHE A 49 -6.32 10.41 -13.89
CA PHE A 49 -6.83 11.38 -12.93
C PHE A 49 -6.45 12.80 -13.34
N ASN A 50 -5.24 12.99 -13.88
CA ASN A 50 -4.74 14.29 -14.31
C ASN A 50 -5.04 14.63 -15.78
N ALA A 51 -5.58 13.72 -16.59
CA ALA A 51 -5.63 13.83 -18.06
C ALA A 51 -4.24 14.04 -18.71
N GLU A 52 -3.32 13.13 -18.41
CA GLU A 52 -1.95 13.08 -18.93
C GLU A 52 -1.72 11.86 -19.85
N GLU A 53 -2.78 11.22 -20.32
CA GLU A 53 -2.71 10.17 -21.33
C GLU A 53 -3.93 10.18 -22.27
N SER A 54 -3.77 9.58 -23.44
CA SER A 54 -4.84 9.40 -24.41
C SER A 54 -5.89 8.39 -23.92
N PRO A 55 -7.14 8.45 -24.43
CA PRO A 55 -8.21 7.54 -24.02
C PRO A 55 -7.89 6.05 -24.21
N ASP A 56 -7.07 5.72 -25.20
CA ASP A 56 -6.59 4.35 -25.46
C ASP A 56 -5.40 3.94 -24.57
N GLY A 57 -4.82 4.87 -23.81
CA GLY A 57 -3.68 4.64 -22.91
C GLY A 57 -2.32 4.52 -23.60
N ASN A 58 -2.25 4.71 -24.92
CA ASN A 58 -1.02 4.49 -25.71
C ASN A 58 -0.11 5.72 -25.77
N THR A 59 -0.67 6.92 -25.66
CA THR A 59 0.07 8.18 -25.76
C THR A 59 0.05 8.89 -24.40
N ARG A 60 1.21 9.30 -23.93
CA ARG A 60 1.35 10.16 -22.75
C ARG A 60 1.38 11.62 -23.19
N PHE A 61 0.63 12.47 -22.48
CA PHE A 61 0.65 13.92 -22.68
C PHE A 61 1.60 14.60 -21.69
N TYR A 62 2.24 15.66 -22.15
CA TYR A 62 3.18 16.48 -21.41
C TYR A 62 2.79 17.96 -21.50
N PRO A 63 3.33 18.83 -20.61
CA PRO A 63 3.13 20.27 -20.74
C PRO A 63 3.50 20.77 -22.14
N GLY A 64 2.52 21.38 -22.83
CA GLY A 64 2.64 21.82 -24.23
C GLY A 64 1.72 21.06 -25.19
N ASP A 65 1.31 19.85 -24.84
CA ASP A 65 0.31 19.10 -25.63
C ASP A 65 -1.08 19.71 -25.44
N SER A 66 -1.86 19.79 -26.53
CA SER A 66 -3.20 20.39 -26.53
C SER A 66 -4.21 19.67 -25.61
N LEU A 67 -3.95 18.39 -25.32
CA LEU A 67 -4.79 17.55 -24.47
C LEU A 67 -4.26 17.40 -23.04
N TYR A 68 -3.08 17.94 -22.73
CA TYR A 68 -2.53 17.90 -21.37
C TYR A 68 -3.45 18.67 -20.41
N HIS A 69 -3.90 17.99 -19.36
CA HIS A 69 -4.83 18.53 -18.35
C HIS A 69 -6.16 19.04 -18.92
N ASN A 70 -6.55 18.57 -20.10
CA ASN A 70 -7.79 18.99 -20.76
C ASN A 70 -9.02 18.65 -19.91
N ARG A 71 -9.84 19.66 -19.59
CA ARG A 71 -10.94 19.54 -18.62
C ARG A 71 -12.03 18.52 -19.04
N PRO A 72 -12.59 18.55 -20.27
CA PRO A 72 -13.54 17.53 -20.71
C PRO A 72 -12.98 16.10 -20.66
N LEU A 73 -11.74 15.91 -21.12
CA LEU A 73 -11.07 14.61 -21.07
C LEU A 73 -10.92 14.12 -19.63
N ARG A 74 -10.46 15.01 -18.74
CA ARG A 74 -10.25 14.73 -17.33
C ARG A 74 -11.55 14.37 -16.61
N GLN A 75 -12.65 15.06 -16.93
CA GLN A 75 -13.97 14.71 -16.40
C GLN A 75 -14.39 13.29 -16.79
N GLY A 76 -14.22 12.93 -18.06
CA GLY A 76 -14.50 11.57 -18.53
C GLY A 76 -13.66 10.51 -17.82
N PHE A 77 -12.36 10.77 -17.65
CA PHE A 77 -11.48 9.87 -16.91
C PHE A 77 -11.88 9.70 -15.45
N ILE A 78 -12.11 10.79 -14.72
CA ILE A 78 -12.43 10.69 -13.29
C ILE A 78 -13.73 9.92 -13.07
N GLN A 79 -14.72 10.05 -13.96
CA GLN A 79 -15.96 9.26 -13.88
C GLN A 79 -15.73 7.75 -13.97
N ILE A 80 -14.81 7.30 -14.84
CA ILE A 80 -14.48 5.87 -14.99
C ILE A 80 -13.53 5.35 -13.90
N LEU A 81 -12.79 6.25 -13.24
CA LEU A 81 -11.88 5.89 -12.14
C LEU A 81 -12.62 5.55 -10.85
N PHE A 82 -13.90 5.87 -10.70
CA PHE A 82 -14.71 5.37 -9.60
C PHE A 82 -15.05 3.90 -9.80
N ASP A 83 -15.05 3.12 -8.73
CA ASP A 83 -15.79 1.87 -8.73
C ASP A 83 -17.29 2.20 -8.85
N ASN A 84 -17.87 1.81 -9.99
CA ASN A 84 -19.25 2.10 -10.35
C ASN A 84 -20.15 0.87 -10.23
N GLN A 85 -19.63 -0.27 -9.75
CA GLN A 85 -20.42 -1.49 -9.59
C GLN A 85 -20.62 -1.88 -8.13
N THR A 86 -19.59 -1.70 -7.29
CA THR A 86 -19.60 -2.21 -5.90
C THR A 86 -19.45 -1.13 -4.83
N SER A 87 -18.99 0.07 -5.19
CA SER A 87 -18.77 1.15 -4.25
C SER A 87 -20.08 1.71 -3.70
N SER A 88 -20.09 2.02 -2.41
CA SER A 88 -21.17 2.71 -1.71
C SER A 88 -21.14 4.24 -1.89
N VAL A 89 -20.16 4.79 -2.62
CA VAL A 89 -20.01 6.23 -2.81
C VAL A 89 -21.20 6.81 -3.58
N SER A 90 -21.92 7.74 -2.96
CA SER A 90 -23.13 8.34 -3.52
C SER A 90 -22.81 9.18 -4.77
N LYS A 91 -23.79 9.28 -5.69
CA LYS A 91 -23.66 10.09 -6.91
C LYS A 91 -23.41 11.57 -6.61
N ASP A 92 -24.03 12.08 -5.56
CA ASP A 92 -23.85 13.46 -5.11
C ASP A 92 -22.41 13.70 -4.65
N LEU A 93 -21.86 12.80 -3.83
CA LEU A 93 -20.48 12.89 -3.35
C LEU A 93 -19.46 12.80 -4.50
N LYS A 94 -19.69 11.91 -5.48
CA LYS A 94 -18.88 11.85 -6.72
C LYS A 94 -18.92 13.19 -7.47
N THR A 95 -20.10 13.80 -7.59
CA THR A 95 -20.27 15.08 -8.28
C THR A 95 -19.54 16.20 -7.56
N GLN A 96 -19.66 16.30 -6.23
CA GLN A 96 -18.94 17.28 -5.42
C GLN A 96 -17.42 17.13 -5.57
N PHE A 97 -16.91 15.89 -5.53
CA PHE A 97 -15.49 15.61 -5.72
C PHE A 97 -15.01 16.01 -7.12
N ILE A 98 -15.73 15.59 -8.17
CA ILE A 98 -15.41 15.94 -9.56
C ILE A 98 -15.40 17.46 -9.76
N ASN A 99 -16.37 18.19 -9.21
CA ASN A 99 -16.42 19.65 -9.28
C ASN A 99 -15.25 20.30 -8.54
N THR A 100 -14.82 19.74 -7.40
CA THR A 100 -13.67 20.24 -6.64
C THR A 100 -12.38 20.11 -7.46
N VAL A 101 -12.12 18.93 -7.98
CA VAL A 101 -10.86 18.66 -8.71
C VAL A 101 -10.81 19.35 -10.07
N LEU A 102 -11.97 19.62 -10.70
CA LEU A 102 -12.12 20.34 -11.97
C LEU A 102 -12.53 21.82 -11.82
N SER A 103 -12.32 22.40 -10.64
CA SER A 103 -12.62 23.82 -10.38
C SER A 103 -11.89 24.72 -11.38
N ASP A 104 -12.58 25.74 -11.89
CA ASP A 104 -12.03 26.68 -12.88
C ASP A 104 -10.93 27.58 -12.31
N GLY A 105 -11.10 28.02 -11.06
CA GLY A 105 -10.13 28.88 -10.38
C GLY A 105 -9.00 28.13 -9.70
N TYR A 106 -9.26 26.87 -9.30
CA TYR A 106 -8.31 26.08 -8.51
C TYR A 106 -8.43 24.57 -8.81
N PRO A 107 -8.03 24.12 -10.01
CA PRO A 107 -8.03 22.70 -10.34
C PRO A 107 -6.95 21.97 -9.52
N GLN A 108 -7.29 20.80 -9.01
CA GLN A 108 -6.40 20.02 -8.14
C GLN A 108 -5.96 18.74 -8.83
N TYR A 109 -4.69 18.39 -8.75
CA TYR A 109 -4.08 17.24 -9.45
C TYR A 109 -3.38 16.32 -8.46
N LEU A 110 -3.27 15.04 -8.82
CA LEU A 110 -2.42 14.12 -8.07
C LEU A 110 -0.97 14.26 -8.52
N ASN A 111 -0.05 14.04 -7.59
CA ASN A 111 1.37 14.03 -7.89
C ASN A 111 2.01 12.80 -7.29
N PHE A 112 2.51 11.92 -8.15
CA PHE A 112 3.12 10.65 -7.76
C PHE A 112 4.28 10.82 -6.79
N HIS A 113 5.10 11.86 -6.96
CA HIS A 113 6.32 12.07 -6.19
C HIS A 113 6.13 12.94 -4.94
N ARG A 114 4.92 13.47 -4.71
CA ARG A 114 4.62 14.26 -3.51
C ARG A 114 4.04 13.39 -2.41
N THR A 115 4.23 13.84 -1.17
CA THR A 115 3.58 13.27 0.00
C THR A 115 2.06 13.43 -0.07
N GLY A 116 1.35 12.83 0.88
CA GLY A 116 -0.12 12.85 0.92
C GLY A 116 -0.75 11.66 0.21
N TRP A 117 0.01 10.62 -0.12
CA TRP A 117 -0.52 9.31 -0.43
C TRP A 117 0.44 8.22 0.04
N PHE A 118 -0.09 7.02 0.31
CA PHE A 118 0.69 5.87 0.80
C PHE A 118 -0.05 4.56 0.53
N SER A 119 0.66 3.44 0.66
CA SER A 119 0.10 2.10 0.48
C SER A 119 -0.21 1.45 1.82
N GLU A 120 -1.32 0.73 1.91
CA GLU A 120 -1.58 -0.27 2.93
C GLU A 120 -1.53 -1.65 2.27
N VAL A 121 -0.68 -2.53 2.79
CA VAL A 121 -0.48 -3.90 2.29
C VAL A 121 -0.87 -4.87 3.40
N GLN A 122 -1.89 -5.67 3.15
CA GLN A 122 -2.25 -6.78 4.02
C GLN A 122 -1.55 -8.04 3.53
N ALA A 123 -0.76 -8.65 4.39
CA ALA A 123 0.04 -9.82 4.09
C ALA A 123 -0.08 -10.89 5.16
N GLU A 124 0.15 -12.14 4.78
CA GLU A 124 0.23 -13.27 5.69
C GLU A 124 1.67 -13.59 6.03
N PHE A 125 1.88 -13.88 7.32
CA PHE A 125 3.15 -14.32 7.85
C PHE A 125 2.96 -15.57 8.70
N ILE A 126 4.00 -16.38 8.80
CA ILE A 126 4.10 -17.47 9.78
C ILE A 126 4.84 -16.91 10.99
N PHE A 127 4.13 -16.65 12.08
CA PHE A 127 4.69 -16.22 13.36
C PHE A 127 4.69 -17.37 14.37
N LYS A 128 5.87 -17.81 14.80
CA LYS A 128 6.06 -18.90 15.78
C LYS A 128 5.21 -20.14 15.44
N GLY A 129 5.13 -20.47 14.15
CA GLY A 129 4.40 -21.63 13.62
C GLY A 129 2.92 -21.40 13.30
N LYS A 130 2.34 -20.23 13.60
CA LYS A 130 0.94 -19.88 13.29
C LYS A 130 0.85 -18.90 12.13
N ARG A 131 -0.18 -19.01 11.31
CA ARG A 131 -0.45 -18.02 10.26
C ARG A 131 -1.14 -16.82 10.87
N GLU A 132 -0.56 -15.65 10.67
CA GLU A 132 -1.05 -14.39 11.19
C GLU A 132 -1.10 -13.35 10.08
N LYS A 133 -2.04 -12.41 10.18
CA LYS A 133 -2.15 -11.27 9.26
C LYS A 133 -1.36 -10.10 9.79
N VAL A 134 -0.58 -9.47 8.93
CA VAL A 134 0.18 -8.24 9.18
C VAL A 134 -0.28 -7.18 8.20
N THR A 135 -0.50 -5.97 8.69
CA THR A 135 -0.73 -4.80 7.86
C THR A 135 0.55 -3.97 7.83
N LEU A 136 1.11 -3.75 6.64
CA LEU A 136 2.27 -2.91 6.42
C LEU A 136 1.79 -1.58 5.80
N ILE A 137 2.23 -0.47 6.36
CA ILE A 137 2.07 0.84 5.74
C ILE A 137 3.37 1.20 5.03
N LEU A 138 3.30 1.50 3.74
CA LEU A 138 4.46 1.88 2.93
C LEU A 138 4.31 3.28 2.36
N LYS A 139 5.42 4.00 2.28
CA LYS A 139 5.52 5.34 1.67
C LYS A 139 6.60 5.36 0.60
N LEU A 140 6.47 6.30 -0.33
CA LEU A 140 7.57 6.65 -1.22
C LEU A 140 8.56 7.56 -0.51
N GLN A 141 9.85 7.25 -0.69
CA GLN A 141 10.98 8.04 -0.24
C GLN A 141 11.89 8.33 -1.43
N PRO A 142 12.41 9.56 -1.59
CA PRO A 142 13.47 9.84 -2.56
C PRO A 142 14.73 9.04 -2.24
N GLU A 143 15.30 8.36 -3.24
CA GLU A 143 16.55 7.61 -3.10
C GLU A 143 17.38 7.75 -4.39
N GLY A 144 18.59 8.31 -4.27
CA GLY A 144 19.42 8.65 -5.42
C GLY A 144 18.72 9.59 -6.41
N LEU A 145 18.57 9.13 -7.67
CA LEU A 145 17.86 9.84 -8.74
C LEU A 145 16.39 9.43 -8.88
N GLY A 146 15.88 8.58 -7.98
CA GLY A 146 14.55 7.99 -8.07
C GLY A 146 13.82 7.96 -6.73
N TYR A 147 12.92 6.99 -6.60
CA TYR A 147 12.10 6.77 -5.42
C TYR A 147 12.03 5.29 -5.09
N GLU A 148 11.95 4.98 -3.82
CA GLU A 148 11.73 3.62 -3.32
C GLU A 148 10.52 3.56 -2.39
N TRP A 149 9.96 2.36 -2.25
CA TRP A 149 8.95 2.08 -1.24
C TRP A 149 9.64 1.66 0.06
N VAL A 150 9.35 2.38 1.15
CA VAL A 150 9.83 2.04 2.48
C VAL A 150 8.67 1.63 3.37
N ILE A 151 8.91 0.68 4.28
CA ILE A 151 7.93 0.33 5.33
C ILE A 151 8.01 1.42 6.39
N ASP A 152 6.92 2.15 6.53
CA ASP A 152 6.81 3.28 7.46
C ASP A 152 6.19 2.86 8.80
N ALA A 153 5.24 1.91 8.76
CA ALA A 153 4.64 1.36 9.98
C ALA A 153 4.20 -0.10 9.79
N VAL A 154 4.09 -0.80 10.91
CA VAL A 154 3.58 -2.17 10.98
C VAL A 154 2.46 -2.24 12.01
N SER A 155 1.29 -2.69 11.55
CA SER A 155 0.21 -3.12 12.42
C SER A 155 0.20 -4.64 12.48
N PHE A 156 0.46 -5.18 13.66
CA PHE A 156 0.47 -6.61 13.90
C PHE A 156 -0.29 -6.93 15.19
N PRO A 157 -1.48 -7.55 15.12
CA PRO A 157 -2.33 -7.77 16.30
C PRO A 157 -1.63 -8.47 17.48
N PRO A 158 -0.76 -9.48 17.26
CA PRO A 158 0.01 -10.08 18.36
C PRO A 158 0.91 -9.12 19.11
N PHE A 159 1.29 -7.96 18.54
CA PHE A 159 2.11 -6.98 19.23
C PHE A 159 1.32 -5.99 20.08
N LYS A 160 0.05 -5.73 19.74
CA LYS A 160 -0.75 -4.68 20.39
C LYS A 160 -0.87 -4.83 21.90
N ASN A 161 -1.01 -6.06 22.37
CA ASN A 161 -1.25 -6.35 23.78
C ASN A 161 0.01 -6.80 24.53
N LEU A 162 1.19 -6.76 23.90
CA LEU A 162 2.43 -7.23 24.53
C LEU A 162 2.99 -6.28 25.58
N PHE A 163 2.66 -4.98 25.50
CA PHE A 163 3.28 -3.94 26.34
C PHE A 163 2.25 -3.09 27.09
N ASN A 164 1.08 -3.67 27.37
CA ASN A 164 0.03 -2.99 28.13
C ASN A 164 0.46 -2.81 29.58
N LYS A 165 0.47 -1.56 30.06
CA LYS A 165 0.89 -1.27 31.42
C LYS A 165 -0.19 -1.61 32.44
N PRO A 166 0.17 -2.27 33.56
CA PRO A 166 -0.73 -2.39 34.69
C PRO A 166 -0.98 -1.02 35.33
N VAL A 167 -2.20 -0.84 35.85
CA VAL A 167 -2.66 0.38 36.54
C VAL A 167 -3.14 0.00 37.93
N GLY A 168 -2.99 0.92 38.89
CA GLY A 168 -3.43 0.70 40.28
C GLY A 168 -2.49 -0.19 41.08
N ASP A 169 -3.05 -0.96 42.01
CA ASP A 169 -2.30 -1.74 43.00
C ASP A 169 -1.52 -2.92 42.40
N GLU A 170 -1.83 -3.32 41.16
CA GLU A 170 -1.11 -4.36 40.42
C GLU A 170 0.19 -3.84 39.78
N LYS A 171 0.44 -2.52 39.82
CA LYS A 171 1.63 -1.93 39.21
C LYS A 171 2.85 -2.09 40.11
N ASP A 172 3.75 -2.98 39.71
CA ASP A 172 5.09 -3.03 40.28
C ASP A 172 5.88 -1.75 39.94
N PHE A 173 6.74 -1.31 40.87
CA PHE A 173 7.61 -0.14 40.68
C PHE A 173 8.97 -0.32 41.37
N LEU A 174 9.98 0.41 40.90
CA LEU A 174 11.25 0.55 41.60
C LEU A 174 11.17 1.75 42.53
N HIS A 175 11.50 1.54 43.81
CA HIS A 175 11.52 2.63 44.80
C HIS A 175 12.58 3.67 44.42
N PRO A 176 12.34 5.00 44.59
CA PRO A 176 13.30 6.03 44.22
C PRO A 176 14.70 5.87 44.84
N LEU A 177 14.76 5.34 46.07
CA LEU A 177 16.02 5.06 46.79
C LEU A 177 16.66 3.70 46.45
N SER A 178 16.16 2.97 45.45
CA SER A 178 16.72 1.64 45.10
C SER A 178 18.19 1.70 44.66
N HIS A 179 18.66 2.87 44.22
CA HIS A 179 20.06 3.10 43.85
C HIS A 179 21.04 2.90 45.02
N GLU A 180 20.61 3.15 46.26
CA GLU A 180 21.42 2.94 47.48
C GLU A 180 21.78 1.47 47.71
N LEU A 181 20.96 0.57 47.17
CA LEU A 181 21.17 -0.88 47.21
C LEU A 181 21.59 -1.42 45.85
N GLY A 182 22.12 -0.58 44.96
CA GLY A 182 22.54 -0.97 43.62
C GLY A 182 21.41 -1.59 42.77
N PHE A 183 20.15 -1.20 43.03
CA PHE A 183 18.97 -1.71 42.35
C PHE A 183 18.79 -3.24 42.43
N MET A 184 19.11 -3.87 43.57
CA MET A 184 18.92 -5.32 43.78
C MET A 184 17.49 -5.82 43.45
N ASN A 185 16.48 -4.95 43.56
CA ASN A 185 15.09 -5.23 43.19
C ASN A 185 14.84 -5.38 41.68
N LEU A 186 15.80 -5.12 40.80
CA LEU A 186 15.69 -5.44 39.36
C LEU A 186 15.49 -6.93 39.12
N ARG A 187 15.93 -7.80 40.04
CA ARG A 187 15.61 -9.23 40.00
C ARG A 187 14.10 -9.44 39.96
N ARG A 188 13.35 -8.74 40.81
CA ARG A 188 11.89 -8.78 40.80
C ARG A 188 11.33 -8.26 39.48
N ALA A 189 11.90 -7.18 38.95
CA ALA A 189 11.44 -6.57 37.70
C ALA A 189 11.59 -7.48 36.46
N PHE A 190 12.68 -8.26 36.38
CA PHE A 190 13.02 -9.01 35.17
C PHE A 190 12.88 -10.53 35.28
N GLN A 191 12.80 -11.07 36.50
CA GLN A 191 12.66 -12.53 36.71
C GLN A 191 11.31 -12.89 37.32
N ASP A 192 10.85 -12.12 38.32
CA ASP A 192 9.66 -12.49 39.09
C ASP A 192 8.38 -11.84 38.52
N SER A 193 8.48 -10.66 37.90
CA SER A 193 7.37 -9.96 37.27
C SER A 193 7.02 -10.56 35.91
N LYS A 194 5.72 -10.70 35.64
CA LYS A 194 5.19 -11.09 34.33
C LYS A 194 5.00 -9.90 33.38
N MET A 195 5.23 -8.67 33.88
CA MET A 195 4.94 -7.42 33.17
C MET A 195 6.14 -6.46 33.27
N PRO A 196 7.27 -6.76 32.61
CA PRO A 196 8.46 -5.90 32.63
C PRO A 196 8.19 -4.47 32.11
N GLU A 197 7.16 -4.28 31.29
CA GLU A 197 6.70 -2.99 30.78
C GLU A 197 6.22 -2.03 31.89
N ALA A 198 5.85 -2.54 33.07
CA ALA A 198 5.46 -1.73 34.24
C ALA A 198 6.56 -0.76 34.69
N PHE A 199 7.82 -1.11 34.43
CA PHE A 199 9.02 -0.36 34.82
C PHE A 199 9.45 0.70 33.79
N THR A 200 8.72 0.86 32.69
CA THR A 200 9.00 1.90 31.69
C THR A 200 8.26 3.21 32.03
N GLY A 201 8.79 4.35 31.57
CA GLY A 201 8.16 5.66 31.78
C GLY A 201 6.81 5.79 31.06
N ASN A 202 5.86 6.59 31.56
CA ASN A 202 4.49 6.67 31.03
C ASN A 202 4.39 7.00 29.53
N ALA A 203 5.39 7.70 28.97
CA ALA A 203 5.47 8.03 27.55
C ALA A 203 6.04 6.90 26.67
N PHE A 204 6.36 5.73 27.25
CA PHE A 204 6.86 4.58 26.50
C PHE A 204 5.80 4.04 25.54
N HIS A 205 6.18 3.94 24.27
CA HIS A 205 5.41 3.29 23.22
C HIS A 205 6.37 2.38 22.44
N PRO A 206 6.03 1.10 22.23
CA PRO A 206 6.86 0.20 21.44
C PRO A 206 6.89 0.65 19.98
N ASP A 207 8.06 0.61 19.36
CA ASP A 207 8.17 0.70 17.91
C ASP A 207 7.94 -0.69 17.30
N TYR A 208 6.74 -0.91 16.75
CA TYR A 208 6.37 -2.19 16.16
C TYR A 208 7.16 -2.53 14.90
N LEU A 209 7.71 -1.55 14.18
CA LEU A 209 8.58 -1.84 13.05
C LEU A 209 9.89 -2.48 13.53
N THR A 210 10.50 -1.93 14.58
CA THR A 210 11.68 -2.54 15.21
C THR A 210 11.41 -3.96 15.68
N LEU A 211 10.29 -4.21 16.37
CA LEU A 211 9.93 -5.56 16.83
C LEU A 211 9.65 -6.53 15.68
N PHE A 212 8.97 -6.06 14.64
CA PHE A 212 8.71 -6.84 13.43
C PHE A 212 10.02 -7.27 12.77
N LEU A 213 10.97 -6.34 12.58
CA LEU A 213 12.28 -6.63 12.02
C LEU A 213 13.11 -7.56 12.92
N TYR A 214 13.02 -7.39 14.24
CA TYR A 214 13.67 -8.27 15.19
C TYR A 214 13.15 -9.71 15.07
N GLU A 215 11.83 -9.92 15.10
CA GLU A 215 11.22 -11.26 14.98
C GLU A 215 11.51 -11.92 13.62
N MET A 216 11.61 -11.12 12.54
CA MET A 216 12.09 -11.63 11.25
C MET A 216 13.55 -12.08 11.30
N LYS A 217 14.45 -11.27 11.90
CA LYS A 217 15.88 -11.61 12.04
C LYS A 217 16.10 -12.84 12.92
N GLN A 218 15.24 -13.06 13.92
CA GLN A 218 15.25 -14.27 14.76
C GLN A 218 14.57 -15.48 14.09
N ASN A 219 14.09 -15.34 12.84
CA ASN A 219 13.38 -16.38 12.09
C ASN A 219 12.07 -16.85 12.77
N ASN A 220 11.54 -16.06 13.71
CA ASN A 220 10.26 -16.29 14.37
C ASN A 220 9.08 -15.83 13.51
N LEU A 221 9.33 -14.89 12.60
CA LEU A 221 8.35 -14.32 11.69
C LEU A 221 8.83 -14.50 10.24
N ARG A 222 8.03 -15.16 9.40
CA ARG A 222 8.38 -15.44 8.00
C ARG A 222 7.26 -15.03 7.05
N PHE A 223 7.60 -14.27 6.01
CA PHE A 223 6.65 -13.85 4.98
C PHE A 223 6.07 -15.08 4.25
N SER A 224 4.76 -15.03 3.97
CA SER A 224 4.05 -16.06 3.21
C SER A 224 3.54 -15.51 1.88
N THR A 225 2.62 -14.54 1.92
CA THR A 225 2.04 -13.93 0.70
C THR A 225 1.43 -12.56 1.00
N VAL A 226 1.23 -11.76 -0.05
CA VAL A 226 0.37 -10.57 0.00
C VAL A 226 -1.07 -11.00 -0.32
N ASN A 227 -2.02 -10.49 0.45
CA ASN A 227 -3.45 -10.72 0.25
C ASN A 227 -4.10 -9.55 -0.49
N GLU A 228 -3.82 -8.33 -0.06
CA GLU A 228 -4.46 -7.13 -0.56
C GLU A 228 -3.50 -5.94 -0.53
N VAL A 229 -3.64 -5.07 -1.54
CA VAL A 229 -2.96 -3.78 -1.62
C VAL A 229 -4.00 -2.72 -1.89
N LYS A 230 -3.99 -1.67 -1.10
CA LYS A 230 -4.78 -0.46 -1.32
C LYS A 230 -3.92 0.79 -1.13
N PHE A 231 -4.36 1.88 -1.72
CA PHE A 231 -3.70 3.18 -1.61
C PHE A 231 -4.64 4.19 -0.99
N HIS A 232 -4.08 5.03 -0.13
CA HIS A 232 -4.78 6.09 0.58
C HIS A 232 -4.32 7.43 0.05
N PHE A 233 -5.24 8.32 -0.30
CA PHE A 233 -4.94 9.63 -0.86
C PHE A 233 -5.53 10.76 -0.02
N PHE A 234 -4.68 11.75 0.25
CA PHE A 234 -4.95 13.00 0.97
C PHE A 234 -4.40 14.23 0.20
N GLN A 235 -4.07 14.06 -1.08
CA GLN A 235 -3.51 15.14 -1.92
C GLN A 235 -4.54 16.15 -2.41
N ILE A 236 -5.83 15.76 -2.42
CA ILE A 236 -6.93 16.65 -2.80
C ILE A 236 -7.46 17.32 -1.54
N GLU A 237 -7.41 18.64 -1.51
CA GLU A 237 -7.82 19.47 -0.38
C GLU A 237 -9.28 19.23 -0.02
N GLY A 238 -9.53 18.91 1.25
CA GLY A 238 -10.88 18.60 1.75
C GLY A 238 -11.38 17.20 1.40
N TRP A 239 -10.52 16.31 0.88
CA TRP A 239 -10.93 14.98 0.45
C TRP A 239 -9.94 13.88 0.84
N TYR A 240 -10.50 12.73 1.21
CA TYR A 240 -9.80 11.45 1.35
C TYR A 240 -10.44 10.44 0.40
N PHE A 241 -9.63 9.64 -0.27
CA PHE A 241 -10.14 8.51 -1.04
C PHE A 241 -9.19 7.33 -1.02
N GLU A 242 -9.78 6.14 -1.19
CA GLU A 242 -9.07 4.88 -1.28
C GLU A 242 -9.07 4.39 -2.72
N VAL A 243 -7.96 3.80 -3.16
CA VAL A 243 -7.85 3.14 -4.45
C VAL A 243 -7.49 1.68 -4.23
N SER A 244 -8.36 0.80 -4.71
CA SER A 244 -8.21 -0.65 -4.61
C SER A 244 -8.17 -1.27 -6.00
N GLN A 245 -7.59 -2.47 -6.10
CA GLN A 245 -7.55 -3.23 -7.35
C GLN A 245 -8.79 -4.13 -7.47
N PHE A 246 -9.56 -3.95 -8.54
CA PHE A 246 -10.70 -4.79 -8.87
C PHE A 246 -10.38 -5.65 -10.10
N ASN A 247 -10.36 -6.97 -9.92
CA ASN A 247 -10.12 -7.93 -11.00
C ASN A 247 -11.46 -8.57 -11.41
N ARG A 248 -12.18 -7.91 -12.34
CA ARG A 248 -13.49 -8.38 -12.83
C ARG A 248 -13.67 -8.14 -14.34
N PRO A 249 -14.60 -8.87 -14.99
CA PRO A 249 -14.97 -8.59 -16.39
C PRO A 249 -15.60 -7.20 -16.57
N GLY A 250 -15.43 -6.62 -17.76
CA GLY A 250 -16.05 -5.35 -18.16
C GLY A 250 -15.08 -4.16 -18.14
N PHE A 251 -15.63 -2.97 -18.35
CA PHE A 251 -14.84 -1.74 -18.57
C PHE A 251 -14.39 -1.05 -17.26
N ASN A 252 -15.07 -1.32 -16.13
CA ASN A 252 -14.76 -0.74 -14.82
C ASN A 252 -13.97 -1.75 -13.97
N THR A 253 -12.68 -1.88 -14.28
CA THR A 253 -11.75 -2.88 -13.74
C THR A 253 -10.33 -2.30 -13.63
N GLY A 254 -9.48 -2.87 -12.76
CA GLY A 254 -8.17 -2.34 -12.41
C GLY A 254 -8.18 -1.49 -11.13
N TRP A 255 -7.32 -0.49 -11.05
CA TRP A 255 -7.23 0.44 -9.91
C TRP A 255 -8.34 1.48 -9.98
N LEU A 256 -9.25 1.45 -9.00
CA LEU A 256 -10.43 2.30 -8.95
C LEU A 256 -10.59 2.91 -7.55
N ILE A 257 -11.19 4.10 -7.49
CA ILE A 257 -11.61 4.73 -6.25
C ILE A 257 -12.72 3.86 -5.63
N SER A 258 -12.39 3.18 -4.55
CA SER A 258 -13.27 2.27 -3.82
C SER A 258 -14.07 2.99 -2.73
N ASN A 259 -13.44 3.97 -2.08
CA ASN A 259 -14.02 4.77 -1.01
C ASN A 259 -13.72 6.26 -1.21
N LEU A 260 -14.61 7.14 -0.74
CA LEU A 260 -14.48 8.59 -0.85
C LEU A 260 -15.12 9.25 0.38
N VAL A 261 -14.38 10.12 1.04
CA VAL A 261 -14.82 10.87 2.22
C VAL A 261 -14.47 12.35 2.05
N LYS A 262 -15.43 13.22 2.33
CA LYS A 262 -15.20 14.66 2.43
C LYS A 262 -14.69 14.97 3.83
N LEU A 263 -13.56 15.67 3.93
CA LEU A 263 -12.86 15.94 5.18
C LEU A 263 -13.29 17.28 5.76
N ASN A 264 -13.64 17.28 7.05
CA ASN A 264 -13.74 18.45 7.90
C ASN A 264 -12.39 18.71 8.62
N PRO A 265 -12.21 19.88 9.24
CA PRO A 265 -11.02 20.13 10.05
C PRO A 265 -10.82 19.06 11.14
N GLY A 266 -9.64 18.43 11.18
CA GLY A 266 -9.29 17.36 12.13
C GLY A 266 -9.60 15.92 11.65
N ASP A 267 -10.38 15.74 10.58
CA ASP A 267 -10.73 14.42 10.06
C ASP A 267 -9.50 13.70 9.48
N LYS A 268 -8.60 14.45 8.84
CA LYS A 268 -7.39 13.90 8.23
C LYS A 268 -6.53 13.16 9.25
N GLU A 269 -6.22 13.80 10.37
CA GLU A 269 -5.39 13.24 11.43
C GLU A 269 -6.07 12.02 12.06
N THR A 270 -7.38 12.09 12.25
CA THR A 270 -8.19 10.99 12.81
C THR A 270 -8.17 9.77 11.91
N ILE A 271 -8.38 9.94 10.60
CA ILE A 271 -8.36 8.85 9.61
C ILE A 271 -6.95 8.28 9.49
N GLN A 272 -5.91 9.13 9.45
CA GLN A 272 -4.53 8.65 9.40
C GLN A 272 -4.18 7.82 10.64
N GLN A 273 -4.55 8.26 11.83
CA GLN A 273 -4.35 7.48 13.06
C GLN A 273 -5.08 6.13 13.03
N TYR A 274 -6.29 6.10 12.48
CA TYR A 274 -7.05 4.86 12.30
C TYR A 274 -6.35 3.89 11.32
N ILE A 275 -5.90 4.37 10.16
CA ILE A 275 -5.22 3.53 9.16
C ILE A 275 -3.88 3.00 9.70
N TYR A 276 -3.15 3.83 10.44
CA TYR A 276 -1.89 3.45 11.08
C TYR A 276 -2.09 2.61 12.34
N ASP A 277 -3.34 2.35 12.70
CA ASP A 277 -3.68 1.52 13.84
C ASP A 277 -3.08 2.04 15.16
N GLN A 278 -3.00 3.37 15.30
CA GLN A 278 -2.43 4.06 16.45
C GLN A 278 -3.47 4.43 17.53
N LYS A 279 -4.55 3.65 17.65
CA LYS A 279 -5.58 3.83 18.69
C LYS A 279 -6.10 2.50 19.23
#